data_AF-A0A1Y1Z0T6-F1
#
_entry.id   AF-A0A1Y1Z0T6-F1
#
_cell.length_a   1.000
_cell.length_b   1.000
_cell.length_c   1.000
_cell.angle_alpha   90.00
_cell.angle_beta   90.00
_cell.angle_gamma   90.00
#
_symmetry.space_group_name_H-M   'P 1'
#
loop_
_entity.id
_entity.type
_entity.pdbx_description
1 polymer ?
#
loop_
_entity_poly.entity_id
_entity_poly.type
_entity_poly.pdbx_seq_one_letter_code
_entity_poly.pdbx_strand_id
1 'polypeptide(L)'
;MTTITCFHASVAQKSYGSEKRFLCPPPVITITGAESSISKDRAPICMSVMCETGSEPLEQKSNFDENNVGCFKFLHVSGTAKAKQFTLKLKILNKNNIPFATFDSVPISIISKPSKKTSKTRNVSSCILSGSTVSLFNRINSQTARTKCMGVSSGMLCGKSWDWTAFTITQLNPKFRRKDGAILTNGLAAASSANTPITYGSQIVLTDSKSGFMSDPLFVRKVDKGRIETDASGPVSQMQKVALQKPDDTGSGVLMYLSASGPSDVQESNENPFLIYKRAKLVAQQPGTRSSNIDGAVCEEIEDFLCWTIVGICKFEYTYFETLGPATRPITPFPSLSSAPIYKPHTNTLELTVRHFHAHDQPLEVWLGNHGPLDVRIIWPSVGSVVMKGHETVFVAHLPRLDEVFSAVTSTEKKSKVAITLPLLFVRNDGIVYDVGRSLVYEETPGRPRTIRIV
;
A
#
# COMPACT_ATOMS: atom_id res chain seq x y z
N MET A 1 12.45 17.07 1.37
CA MET A 1 12.17 15.66 1.01
C MET A 1 10.75 15.61 0.49
N THR A 2 10.56 15.14 -0.73
CA THR A 2 9.24 15.02 -1.37
C THR A 2 8.99 13.54 -1.64
N THR A 3 7.90 13.01 -1.09
CA THR A 3 7.48 11.63 -1.27
C THR A 3 6.16 11.60 -2.03
N ILE A 4 6.16 10.90 -3.16
CA ILE A 4 4.97 10.64 -3.97
C ILE A 4 4.54 9.21 -3.68
N THR A 5 3.30 9.04 -3.21
CA THR A 5 2.73 7.73 -2.91
C THR A 5 1.45 7.54 -3.70
N CYS A 6 1.31 6.40 -4.38
CA CYS A 6 0.06 6.01 -5.00
C CYS A 6 -0.47 4.73 -4.36
N PHE A 7 -1.73 4.75 -3.94
CA PHE A 7 -2.46 3.58 -3.45
C PHE A 7 -3.47 3.13 -4.51
N HIS A 8 -3.56 1.82 -4.73
CA HIS A 8 -4.53 1.24 -5.66
C HIS A 8 -4.94 -0.18 -5.23
N ALA A 9 -6.09 -0.64 -5.72
CA ALA A 9 -6.53 -2.02 -5.51
C ALA A 9 -5.52 -3.02 -6.12
N SER A 10 -5.31 -4.15 -5.46
CA SER A 10 -4.43 -5.23 -5.93
C SER A 10 -5.06 -6.08 -7.04
N VAL A 11 -6.37 -5.96 -7.24
CA VAL A 11 -7.13 -6.61 -8.31
C VAL A 11 -8.15 -5.64 -8.91
N ALA A 12 -8.55 -5.87 -10.16
CA ALA A 12 -9.62 -5.13 -10.80
C ALA A 12 -10.59 -6.05 -11.55
N GLN A 13 -11.86 -5.70 -11.55
CA GLN A 13 -12.87 -6.39 -12.34
C GLN A 13 -12.89 -5.84 -13.77
N LYS A 14 -12.83 -6.71 -14.78
CA LYS A 14 -12.91 -6.28 -16.18
C LYS A 14 -14.30 -5.79 -16.58
N SER A 15 -14.31 -4.81 -17.47
CA SER A 15 -15.49 -4.26 -18.15
C SER A 15 -15.89 -5.12 -19.34
N TYR A 16 -17.19 -5.24 -19.63
CA TYR A 16 -17.74 -6.08 -20.70
C TYR A 16 -18.60 -5.25 -21.65
N GLY A 17 -18.35 -5.34 -22.96
CA GLY A 17 -19.10 -4.58 -23.95
C GLY A 17 -19.02 -3.08 -23.68
N SER A 18 -20.18 -2.44 -23.50
CA SER A 18 -20.31 -1.03 -23.14
C SER A 18 -20.35 -0.76 -21.63
N GLU A 19 -20.41 -1.80 -20.77
CA GLU A 19 -20.43 -1.64 -19.31
C GLU A 19 -19.08 -1.11 -18.81
N LYS A 20 -19.10 -0.05 -18.00
CA LYS A 20 -17.89 0.48 -17.34
C LYS A 20 -17.85 0.07 -15.87
N ARG A 21 -16.92 -0.81 -15.52
CA ARG A 21 -16.61 -1.18 -14.13
C ARG A 21 -15.38 -0.42 -13.67
N PHE A 22 -15.62 0.71 -13.01
CA PHE A 22 -14.53 1.54 -12.50
C PHE A 22 -13.74 0.82 -11.40
N LEU A 23 -12.44 1.13 -11.33
CA LEU A 23 -11.55 0.64 -10.27
C LEU A 23 -12.10 1.07 -8.90
N CYS A 24 -12.13 0.14 -7.94
CA CYS A 24 -12.69 0.38 -6.62
C CYS A 24 -11.86 -0.33 -5.54
N PRO A 25 -11.31 0.41 -4.55
CA PRO A 25 -11.36 1.87 -4.45
C PRO A 25 -10.60 2.56 -5.61
N PRO A 26 -10.94 3.81 -5.95
CA PRO A 26 -10.25 4.54 -7.01
C PRO A 26 -8.78 4.76 -6.63
N PRO A 27 -7.82 4.66 -7.57
CA PRO A 27 -6.43 4.98 -7.29
C PRO A 27 -6.29 6.41 -6.75
N VAL A 28 -5.52 6.55 -5.66
CA VAL A 28 -5.29 7.82 -4.97
C VAL A 28 -3.79 8.07 -4.86
N ILE A 29 -3.40 9.30 -5.12
CA ILE A 29 -2.03 9.79 -4.99
C ILE A 29 -1.97 10.80 -3.88
N THR A 30 -0.94 10.72 -3.06
CA THR A 30 -0.63 11.70 -2.02
C THR A 30 0.80 12.18 -2.20
N ILE A 31 1.00 13.49 -2.14
CA ILE A 31 2.34 14.08 -2.05
C ILE A 31 2.55 14.55 -0.62
N THR A 32 3.66 14.14 -0.02
CA THR A 32 4.09 14.57 1.30
C THR A 32 5.49 15.16 1.24
N GLY A 33 5.77 16.11 2.12
CA GLY A 33 7.04 16.85 2.11
C GLY A 33 6.82 18.35 2.02
N ALA A 34 7.59 19.12 2.80
CA ALA A 34 7.55 20.58 2.74
C ALA A 34 8.10 21.07 1.39
N GLU A 35 7.38 21.99 0.76
CA GLU A 35 7.87 22.84 -0.33
C GLU A 35 8.14 22.20 -1.71
N SER A 36 7.57 21.04 -2.02
CA SER A 36 7.78 20.47 -3.37
C SER A 36 7.24 21.39 -4.47
N SER A 37 8.01 21.54 -5.55
CA SER A 37 7.59 22.24 -6.77
C SER A 37 6.24 21.73 -7.28
N ILE A 38 6.02 20.41 -7.22
CA ILE A 38 4.78 19.74 -7.61
C ILE A 38 3.58 20.21 -6.78
N SER A 39 3.73 20.29 -5.44
CA SER A 39 2.66 20.75 -4.54
C SER A 39 2.36 22.23 -4.70
N LYS A 40 3.38 23.08 -4.85
CA LYS A 40 3.23 24.54 -5.00
C LYS A 40 2.51 24.88 -6.30
N ASP A 41 2.87 24.20 -7.38
CA ASP A 41 2.30 24.45 -8.71
C ASP A 41 0.98 23.70 -8.96
N ARG A 42 0.47 22.93 -7.98
CA ARG A 42 -0.70 22.05 -8.11
C ARG A 42 -0.68 21.28 -9.43
N ALA A 43 0.46 20.64 -9.68
CA ALA A 43 0.77 20.08 -10.99
C ALA A 43 -0.32 19.09 -11.45
N PRO A 44 -0.79 19.16 -12.72
CA PRO A 44 -1.77 18.21 -13.22
C PRO A 44 -1.23 16.79 -13.20
N ILE A 45 -2.11 15.82 -12.93
CA ILE A 45 -1.77 14.41 -12.90
C ILE A 45 -2.59 13.63 -13.92
N CYS A 46 -1.96 12.66 -14.58
CA CYS A 46 -2.61 11.75 -15.50
C CYS A 46 -2.36 10.31 -15.06
N MET A 47 -3.35 9.45 -15.23
CA MET A 47 -3.16 8.01 -15.05
C MET A 47 -3.78 7.24 -16.20
N SER A 48 -3.04 6.27 -16.71
CA SER A 48 -3.50 5.36 -17.76
C SER A 48 -3.43 3.90 -17.35
N VAL A 49 -4.33 3.10 -17.91
CA VAL A 49 -4.35 1.64 -17.75
C VAL A 49 -3.53 1.04 -18.90
N MET A 50 -2.37 0.47 -18.57
CA MET A 50 -1.45 -0.15 -19.53
C MET A 50 -1.71 -1.66 -19.61
N CYS A 51 -2.11 -2.14 -20.79
CA CYS A 51 -2.19 -3.58 -21.05
C CYS A 51 -0.92 -4.10 -21.75
N GLU A 52 -0.66 -5.39 -21.68
CA GLU A 52 0.53 -6.05 -22.27
C GLU A 52 0.69 -5.77 -23.79
N THR A 53 -0.39 -5.37 -24.48
CA THR A 53 -0.37 -4.98 -25.90
C THR A 53 0.18 -3.58 -26.17
N GLY A 54 0.59 -2.84 -25.14
CA GLY A 54 1.23 -1.52 -25.26
C GLY A 54 0.30 -0.36 -25.63
N SER A 55 -1.00 -0.60 -25.81
CA SER A 55 -1.98 0.46 -26.02
C SER A 55 -2.29 1.20 -24.71
N GLU A 56 -2.48 2.53 -24.78
CA GLU A 56 -3.03 3.38 -23.70
C GLU A 56 -4.53 3.62 -23.98
N PRO A 57 -5.43 2.63 -23.79
CA PRO A 57 -6.83 2.75 -24.19
C PRO A 57 -7.60 3.83 -23.42
N LEU A 58 -7.09 4.25 -22.25
CA LEU A 58 -7.73 5.22 -21.40
C LEU A 58 -6.70 5.97 -20.56
N GLU A 59 -6.61 7.28 -20.75
CA GLU A 59 -5.90 8.21 -19.88
C GLU A 59 -6.92 9.12 -19.17
N GLN A 60 -6.86 9.19 -17.85
CA GLN A 60 -7.66 10.11 -17.05
C GLN A 60 -6.75 11.21 -16.50
N LYS A 61 -7.14 12.48 -16.67
CA LYS A 61 -6.51 13.62 -16.00
C LYS A 61 -7.23 13.97 -14.70
N SER A 62 -6.48 14.43 -13.72
CA SER A 62 -6.96 14.90 -12.42
C SER A 62 -6.01 15.98 -11.88
N ASN A 63 -6.37 16.62 -10.77
CA ASN A 63 -5.54 17.61 -10.10
C ASN A 63 -5.43 17.24 -8.62
N PHE A 64 -4.40 17.77 -7.96
CA PHE A 64 -4.30 17.71 -6.50
C PHE A 64 -5.32 18.67 -5.85
N ASP A 65 -5.89 18.22 -4.74
CA ASP A 65 -6.68 19.06 -3.84
C ASP A 65 -5.79 19.86 -2.88
N GLU A 66 -6.42 20.55 -1.93
CA GLU A 66 -5.74 21.38 -0.93
C GLU A 66 -4.85 20.56 0.03
N ASN A 67 -5.12 19.26 0.16
CA ASN A 67 -4.37 18.33 1.01
C ASN A 67 -3.28 17.58 0.22
N ASN A 68 -2.97 18.01 -1.01
CA ASN A 68 -2.07 17.33 -1.93
C ASN A 68 -2.50 15.89 -2.26
N VAL A 69 -3.81 15.66 -2.34
CA VAL A 69 -4.41 14.38 -2.70
C VAL A 69 -5.03 14.47 -4.10
N GLY A 70 -4.70 13.50 -4.95
CA GLY A 70 -5.27 13.35 -6.29
C GLY A 70 -5.95 11.99 -6.43
N CYS A 71 -7.05 11.91 -7.17
CA CYS A 71 -7.85 10.68 -7.29
C CYS A 71 -8.32 10.43 -8.73
N PHE A 72 -8.34 9.16 -9.15
CA PHE A 72 -8.78 8.73 -10.49
C PHE A 72 -10.00 7.83 -10.45
N LYS A 73 -11.17 8.46 -10.53
CA LYS A 73 -12.49 7.83 -10.28
C LYS A 73 -13.06 7.02 -11.45
N PHE A 74 -12.56 7.24 -12.66
CA PHE A 74 -13.20 6.76 -13.90
C PHE A 74 -12.33 5.78 -14.69
N LEU A 75 -11.20 5.35 -14.12
CA LEU A 75 -10.38 4.29 -14.68
C LEU A 75 -11.14 2.98 -14.66
N HIS A 76 -11.11 2.27 -15.78
CA HIS A 76 -11.70 0.95 -15.93
C HIS A 76 -10.88 0.12 -16.91
N VAL A 77 -10.98 -1.20 -16.79
CA VAL A 77 -10.23 -2.15 -17.60
C VAL A 77 -11.15 -2.66 -18.71
N SER A 78 -10.99 -2.15 -19.93
CA SER A 78 -11.78 -2.51 -21.12
C SER A 78 -10.90 -3.13 -22.22
N GLY A 79 -11.50 -3.86 -23.16
CA GLY A 79 -10.81 -4.35 -24.35
C GLY A 79 -9.69 -5.37 -24.11
N THR A 80 -9.61 -5.99 -22.93
CA THR A 80 -8.41 -6.76 -22.54
C THR A 80 -8.28 -8.16 -23.14
N ALA A 81 -9.14 -8.58 -24.08
CA ALA A 81 -9.16 -9.90 -24.72
C ALA A 81 -8.82 -11.08 -23.78
N LYS A 82 -7.53 -11.43 -23.66
CA LYS A 82 -6.95 -12.52 -22.86
C LYS A 82 -6.00 -12.09 -21.73
N ALA A 83 -5.70 -10.80 -21.57
CA ALA A 83 -4.75 -10.32 -20.57
C ALA A 83 -5.23 -10.69 -19.16
N LYS A 84 -4.29 -11.22 -18.36
CA LYS A 84 -4.55 -11.60 -16.96
C LYS A 84 -4.21 -10.48 -15.98
N GLN A 85 -3.39 -9.53 -16.41
CA GLN A 85 -2.87 -8.44 -15.59
C GLN A 85 -2.77 -7.16 -16.42
N PHE A 86 -2.68 -6.02 -15.75
CA PHE A 86 -2.40 -4.70 -16.32
C PHE A 86 -1.54 -3.90 -15.33
N THR A 87 -0.94 -2.80 -15.76
CA THR A 87 -0.29 -1.84 -14.85
C THR A 87 -0.96 -0.48 -14.94
N LEU A 88 -0.87 0.32 -13.88
CA LEU A 88 -1.24 1.73 -13.89
C LEU A 88 0.01 2.54 -14.16
N LYS A 89 -0.05 3.45 -15.13
CA LYS A 89 1.01 4.43 -15.37
C LYS A 89 0.55 5.80 -14.91
N LEU A 90 1.22 6.35 -13.91
CA LEU A 90 1.03 7.71 -13.40
C LEU A 90 2.02 8.65 -14.08
N LYS A 91 1.52 9.75 -14.65
CA LYS A 91 2.32 10.88 -15.12
C LYS A 91 1.98 12.11 -14.26
N ILE A 92 2.99 12.76 -13.68
CA ILE A 92 2.86 14.09 -13.08
C ILE A 92 3.37 15.08 -14.14
N LEU A 93 2.54 16.04 -14.51
CA LEU A 93 2.84 16.99 -15.59
C LEU A 93 3.39 18.30 -15.03
N ASN A 94 4.29 18.94 -15.77
CA ASN A 94 4.68 20.32 -15.49
C ASN A 94 3.67 21.33 -16.08
N LYS A 95 3.94 22.63 -15.91
CA LYS A 95 3.11 23.74 -16.44
C LYS A 95 2.87 23.68 -17.96
N ASN A 96 3.77 23.04 -18.70
CA ASN A 96 3.69 22.87 -20.16
C ASN A 96 2.99 21.57 -20.57
N ASN A 97 2.34 20.86 -19.64
CA ASN A 97 1.75 19.53 -19.84
C ASN A 97 2.74 18.44 -20.29
N ILE A 98 4.04 18.64 -20.04
CA ILE A 98 5.07 17.65 -20.32
C ILE A 98 5.26 16.78 -19.08
N PRO A 99 5.34 15.44 -19.18
CA PRO A 99 5.58 14.56 -18.04
C PRO A 99 6.88 14.92 -17.32
N PHE A 100 6.75 15.42 -16.10
CA PHE A 100 7.85 15.67 -15.18
C PHE A 100 8.25 14.40 -14.43
N ALA A 101 7.29 13.54 -14.10
CA ALA A 101 7.56 12.26 -13.49
C ALA A 101 6.62 11.20 -14.05
N THR A 102 7.13 10.01 -14.36
CA THR A 102 6.34 8.86 -14.81
C THR A 102 6.64 7.63 -13.95
N PHE A 103 5.60 7.03 -13.39
CA PHE A 103 5.68 5.87 -12.51
C PHE A 103 4.75 4.77 -12.97
N ASP A 104 5.21 3.53 -12.90
CA ASP A 104 4.39 2.36 -13.17
C ASP A 104 4.07 1.62 -11.86
N SER A 105 2.85 1.10 -11.75
CA SER A 105 2.47 0.19 -10.68
C SER A 105 3.06 -1.21 -10.90
N VAL A 106 3.08 -2.02 -9.83
CA VAL A 106 3.18 -3.47 -9.99
C VAL A 106 2.01 -4.01 -10.82
N PRO A 107 2.14 -5.19 -11.47
CA PRO A 107 1.04 -5.82 -12.19
C PRO A 107 -0.18 -6.07 -11.30
N ILE A 108 -1.34 -5.61 -11.76
CA ILE A 108 -2.64 -5.72 -11.10
C ILE A 108 -3.43 -6.82 -11.77
N SER A 109 -3.94 -7.79 -10.99
CA SER A 109 -4.66 -8.94 -11.54
C SER A 109 -6.07 -8.57 -12.03
N ILE A 110 -6.43 -9.04 -13.21
CA ILE A 110 -7.75 -8.89 -13.81
C ILE A 110 -8.63 -10.07 -13.42
N ILE A 111 -9.77 -9.78 -12.81
CA ILE A 111 -10.80 -10.78 -12.48
C ILE A 111 -12.05 -10.58 -13.33
N SER A 112 -12.73 -11.68 -13.67
CA SER A 112 -14.02 -11.65 -14.38
C SER A 112 -15.16 -11.31 -13.42
N LYS A 113 -15.21 -12.03 -12.30
CA LYS A 113 -16.15 -11.85 -11.18
C LYS A 113 -15.46 -12.24 -9.88
N PRO A 114 -15.87 -11.67 -8.73
CA PRO A 114 -15.43 -12.16 -7.43
C PRO A 114 -15.72 -13.65 -7.26
N SER A 115 -14.83 -14.38 -6.60
CA SER A 115 -15.04 -15.81 -6.35
C SER A 115 -16.23 -16.02 -5.42
N LYS A 116 -17.18 -16.86 -5.84
CA LYS A 116 -18.28 -17.33 -4.96
C LYS A 116 -17.83 -18.42 -3.99
N LYS A 117 -16.81 -19.19 -4.37
CA LYS A 117 -16.25 -20.26 -3.53
C LYS A 117 -15.23 -19.65 -2.58
N THR A 118 -15.18 -20.15 -1.35
CA THR A 118 -14.03 -19.94 -0.49
C THR A 118 -12.80 -20.48 -1.22
N SER A 119 -11.75 -19.67 -1.31
CA SER A 119 -10.52 -20.12 -1.97
C SER A 119 -9.95 -21.31 -1.21
N LYS A 120 -9.39 -22.31 -1.90
CA LYS A 120 -8.59 -23.33 -1.21
C LYS A 120 -7.30 -22.66 -0.73
N THR A 121 -6.80 -23.03 0.45
CA THR A 121 -5.58 -22.47 1.09
C THR A 121 -4.34 -22.47 0.17
N ARG A 122 -4.36 -23.28 -0.90
CA ARG A 122 -3.30 -23.37 -1.91
C ARG A 122 -3.19 -22.14 -2.84
N ASN A 123 -4.23 -21.30 -2.96
CA ASN A 123 -4.20 -20.10 -3.81
C ASN A 123 -4.06 -18.82 -2.97
N VAL A 124 -2.87 -18.61 -2.42
CA VAL A 124 -2.58 -17.52 -1.48
C VAL A 124 -2.70 -16.14 -2.13
N SER A 125 -2.40 -16.02 -3.43
CA SER A 125 -2.44 -14.73 -4.15
C SER A 125 -3.84 -14.12 -4.25
N SER A 126 -4.90 -14.93 -4.15
CA SER A 126 -6.28 -14.44 -4.12
C SER A 126 -6.83 -14.21 -2.71
N CYS A 127 -6.05 -14.48 -1.66
CA CYS A 127 -6.49 -14.36 -0.27
C CYS A 127 -6.15 -12.98 0.32
N ILE A 128 -6.90 -12.57 1.33
CA ILE A 128 -6.54 -11.47 2.22
C ILE A 128 -5.68 -12.04 3.35
N LEU A 129 -4.51 -11.44 3.60
CA LEU A 129 -3.54 -11.94 4.57
C LEU A 129 -3.49 -11.03 5.80
N SER A 130 -3.25 -11.61 6.97
CA SER A 130 -2.95 -10.86 8.19
C SER A 130 -1.67 -10.04 8.01
N GLY A 131 -1.71 -8.76 8.35
CA GLY A 131 -0.65 -7.77 8.15
C GLY A 131 -0.64 -7.11 6.76
N SER A 132 -1.50 -7.56 5.82
CA SER A 132 -1.65 -6.90 4.52
C SER A 132 -2.48 -5.62 4.61
N THR A 133 -2.40 -4.78 3.59
CA THR A 133 -3.23 -3.57 3.48
C THR A 133 -4.51 -3.86 2.71
N VAL A 134 -5.65 -3.39 3.21
CA VAL A 134 -6.97 -3.57 2.59
C VAL A 134 -7.77 -2.27 2.57
N SER A 135 -8.77 -2.24 1.71
CA SER A 135 -9.87 -1.29 1.75
C SER A 135 -11.18 -2.05 1.77
N LEU A 136 -12.19 -1.47 2.41
CA LEU A 136 -13.54 -1.97 2.41
C LEU A 136 -14.46 -0.93 1.78
N PHE A 137 -15.37 -1.36 0.92
CA PHE A 137 -16.37 -0.47 0.36
C PHE A 137 -17.76 -1.10 0.37
N ASN A 138 -18.76 -0.26 0.58
CA ASN A 138 -20.16 -0.61 0.52
C ASN A 138 -20.76 -0.08 -0.77
N ARG A 139 -21.63 -0.86 -1.42
CA ARG A 139 -22.36 -0.43 -2.63
C ARG A 139 -23.83 -0.80 -2.52
N ILE A 140 -24.64 0.17 -2.08
CA ILE A 140 -26.08 0.00 -1.89
C ILE A 140 -26.78 -0.19 -3.24
N ASN A 141 -27.66 -1.19 -3.34
CA ASN A 141 -28.44 -1.56 -4.53
C ASN A 141 -27.56 -1.83 -5.75
N SER A 142 -26.29 -2.21 -5.55
CA SER A 142 -25.30 -2.37 -6.63
C SER A 142 -25.08 -1.12 -7.49
N GLN A 143 -25.39 0.08 -7.00
CA GLN A 143 -25.23 1.34 -7.74
C GLN A 143 -23.86 1.99 -7.47
N THR A 144 -23.06 2.21 -8.52
CA THR A 144 -21.71 2.77 -8.39
C THR A 144 -21.68 4.16 -7.74
N ALA A 145 -22.65 5.03 -8.07
CA ALA A 145 -22.74 6.38 -7.51
C ALA A 145 -22.99 6.40 -5.99
N ARG A 146 -23.50 5.29 -5.43
CA ARG A 146 -23.75 5.12 -3.99
C ARG A 146 -22.64 4.35 -3.29
N THR A 147 -21.49 4.18 -3.94
CA THR A 147 -20.35 3.50 -3.31
C THR A 147 -19.79 4.38 -2.20
N LYS A 148 -19.65 3.82 -1.00
CA LYS A 148 -18.99 4.45 0.14
C LYS A 148 -17.80 3.58 0.53
N CYS A 149 -16.59 4.11 0.44
CA CYS A 149 -15.40 3.44 0.94
C CYS A 149 -15.25 3.73 2.43
N MET A 150 -14.73 2.77 3.17
CA MET A 150 -14.42 2.93 4.58
C MET A 150 -13.24 3.90 4.72
N GLY A 151 -13.37 4.85 5.64
CA GLY A 151 -12.32 5.79 6.00
C GLY A 151 -12.29 6.04 7.50
N VAL A 152 -11.34 6.87 7.92
CA VAL A 152 -11.23 7.39 9.28
C VAL A 152 -11.45 8.89 9.25
N SER A 153 -12.22 9.40 10.20
CA SER A 153 -12.36 10.83 10.51
C SER A 153 -12.55 10.98 12.01
N SER A 154 -11.88 11.96 12.62
CA SER A 154 -12.05 12.27 14.06
C SER A 154 -11.90 11.05 14.99
N GLY A 155 -10.98 10.13 14.67
CA GLY A 155 -10.75 8.92 15.46
C GLY A 155 -11.85 7.85 15.35
N MET A 156 -12.79 7.99 14.40
CA MET A 156 -13.89 7.06 14.18
C MET A 156 -13.94 6.57 12.73
N LEU A 157 -14.51 5.38 12.51
CA LEU A 157 -14.78 4.89 11.17
C LEU A 157 -15.92 5.68 10.52
N CYS A 158 -15.77 6.04 9.25
CA CYS A 158 -16.79 6.72 8.47
C CYS A 158 -16.90 6.18 7.04
N GLY A 159 -18.01 6.48 6.37
CA GLY A 159 -18.25 6.16 4.96
C GLY A 159 -17.93 7.34 4.06
N LYS A 160 -16.87 7.23 3.25
CA LYS A 160 -16.40 8.27 2.33
C LYS A 160 -16.81 7.99 0.89
N SER A 161 -17.34 9.00 0.17
CA SER A 161 -17.74 8.85 -1.25
C SER A 161 -16.60 8.95 -2.24
N TRP A 162 -15.61 9.80 -1.93
CA TRP A 162 -14.61 10.24 -2.91
C TRP A 162 -13.16 10.03 -2.45
N ASP A 163 -13.00 9.55 -1.22
CA ASP A 163 -11.76 9.29 -0.52
C ASP A 163 -11.89 7.96 0.24
N TRP A 164 -10.79 7.40 0.73
CA TRP A 164 -10.77 6.12 1.42
C TRP A 164 -9.48 5.95 2.23
N THR A 165 -9.53 5.11 3.26
CA THR A 165 -8.36 4.78 4.07
C THR A 165 -7.86 3.38 3.73
N ALA A 166 -6.55 3.23 3.61
CA ALA A 166 -5.87 1.96 3.45
C ALA A 166 -5.55 1.39 4.83
N PHE A 167 -6.26 0.36 5.26
CA PHE A 167 -6.11 -0.23 6.59
C PHE A 167 -5.16 -1.41 6.57
N THR A 168 -4.26 -1.51 7.55
CA THR A 168 -3.60 -2.77 7.86
C THR A 168 -4.61 -3.67 8.58
N ILE A 169 -4.87 -4.86 8.04
CA ILE A 169 -5.78 -5.84 8.64
C ILE A 169 -4.98 -6.86 9.44
N THR A 170 -5.19 -6.92 10.75
CA THR A 170 -4.47 -7.83 11.64
C THR A 170 -5.43 -8.85 12.24
N GLN A 171 -5.16 -10.14 12.04
CA GLN A 171 -5.91 -11.20 12.71
C GLN A 171 -5.43 -11.37 14.16
N LEU A 172 -6.38 -11.38 15.08
CA LEU A 172 -6.12 -11.60 16.50
C LEU A 172 -6.06 -13.09 16.80
N ASN A 173 -5.14 -13.48 17.67
CA ASN A 173 -4.98 -14.85 18.13
C ASN A 173 -5.99 -15.15 19.26
N PRO A 174 -6.90 -16.12 19.08
CA PRO A 174 -7.95 -16.43 20.06
C PRO A 174 -7.40 -16.89 21.42
N LYS A 175 -6.14 -17.33 21.49
CA LYS A 175 -5.49 -17.75 22.76
C LYS A 175 -5.20 -16.61 23.73
N PHE A 176 -5.26 -15.35 23.29
CA PHE A 176 -5.04 -14.18 24.15
C PHE A 176 -6.35 -13.55 24.64
N ARG A 177 -7.46 -14.29 24.62
CA ARG A 177 -8.71 -13.90 25.28
C ARG A 177 -8.61 -14.10 26.79
N ARG A 178 -8.79 -13.05 27.59
CA ARG A 178 -9.21 -13.20 29.00
C ARG A 178 -10.70 -13.54 29.07
N LYS A 179 -11.10 -14.24 30.15
CA LYS A 179 -12.49 -14.60 30.46
C LYS A 179 -13.39 -13.40 30.80
N ASP A 180 -12.84 -12.20 30.90
CA ASP A 180 -13.53 -10.95 31.30
C ASP A 180 -13.75 -9.96 30.13
N GLY A 181 -13.39 -10.34 28.89
CA GLY A 181 -13.60 -9.50 27.70
C GLY A 181 -12.60 -8.35 27.51
N ALA A 182 -11.67 -8.13 28.43
CA ALA A 182 -10.64 -7.09 28.28
C ALA A 182 -9.44 -7.58 27.46
N ILE A 183 -9.09 -6.85 26.40
CA ILE A 183 -7.88 -7.09 25.60
C ILE A 183 -6.67 -6.62 26.41
N LEU A 184 -5.63 -7.45 26.53
CA LEU A 184 -4.34 -6.98 27.05
C LEU A 184 -3.84 -5.84 26.16
N THR A 185 -3.73 -4.64 26.74
CA THR A 185 -3.37 -3.37 26.09
C THR A 185 -1.96 -3.31 25.50
N ASN A 186 -1.27 -4.45 25.33
CA ASN A 186 -0.03 -4.54 24.56
C ASN A 186 -0.35 -5.18 23.19
N GLY A 187 -1.07 -4.41 22.36
CA GLY A 187 -1.76 -4.80 21.11
C GLY A 187 -0.92 -5.36 19.95
N LEU A 188 0.32 -5.80 20.19
CA LEU A 188 1.17 -6.47 19.21
C LEU A 188 1.54 -7.92 19.59
N ALA A 189 1.42 -8.30 20.87
CA ALA A 189 1.75 -9.65 21.33
C ALA A 189 0.65 -10.69 21.04
N ALA A 190 -0.57 -10.23 20.71
CA ALA A 190 -1.74 -11.06 20.42
C ALA A 190 -2.03 -11.22 18.91
N ALA A 191 -1.20 -10.65 18.03
CA ALA A 191 -1.37 -10.81 16.59
C ALA A 191 -0.98 -12.23 16.13
N SER A 192 -1.73 -12.80 15.19
CA SER A 192 -1.27 -13.99 14.48
C SER A 192 0.01 -13.70 13.69
N SER A 193 0.76 -14.74 13.31
CA SER A 193 1.91 -14.56 12.41
C SER A 193 1.50 -13.79 11.15
N ALA A 194 2.29 -12.79 10.76
CA ALA A 194 2.08 -12.05 9.52
C ALA A 194 2.05 -13.01 8.32
N ASN A 195 1.31 -12.62 7.27
CA ASN A 195 1.12 -13.38 6.03
C ASN A 195 0.30 -14.67 6.15
N THR A 196 -0.46 -14.88 7.23
CA THR A 196 -1.46 -15.96 7.27
C THR A 196 -2.77 -15.54 6.60
N PRO A 197 -3.41 -16.40 5.78
CA PRO A 197 -4.74 -16.11 5.24
C PRO A 197 -5.77 -15.90 6.35
N ILE A 198 -6.49 -14.78 6.28
CA ILE A 198 -7.60 -14.50 7.20
C ILE A 198 -8.77 -15.38 6.80
N THR A 199 -9.34 -16.12 7.76
CA THR A 199 -10.50 -16.98 7.53
C THR A 199 -11.79 -16.36 8.07
N TYR A 200 -12.91 -16.74 7.48
CA TYR A 200 -14.22 -16.40 8.02
C TYR A 200 -14.38 -16.93 9.44
N GLY A 201 -15.02 -16.13 10.30
CA GLY A 201 -15.11 -16.37 11.74
C GLY A 201 -13.91 -15.89 12.56
N SER A 202 -12.83 -15.43 11.93
CA SER A 202 -11.69 -14.83 12.64
C SER A 202 -12.01 -13.43 13.15
N GLN A 203 -11.41 -13.08 14.28
CA GLN A 203 -11.45 -11.73 14.85
C GLN A 203 -10.28 -10.92 14.26
N ILE A 204 -10.56 -9.73 13.76
CA ILE A 204 -9.60 -8.82 13.12
C ILE A 204 -9.63 -7.45 13.78
N VAL A 205 -8.55 -6.70 13.58
CA VAL A 205 -8.45 -5.27 13.88
C VAL A 205 -8.00 -4.55 12.61
N LEU A 206 -8.62 -3.40 12.35
CA LEU A 206 -8.25 -2.50 11.26
C LEU A 206 -7.44 -1.34 11.85
N THR A 207 -6.23 -1.12 11.34
CA THR A 207 -5.34 -0.05 11.79
C THR A 207 -5.03 0.90 10.63
N ASP A 208 -5.14 2.20 10.87
CA ASP A 208 -4.63 3.22 9.96
C ASP A 208 -3.32 3.80 10.52
N SER A 209 -2.21 3.43 9.89
CA SER A 209 -0.87 3.91 10.27
C SER A 209 -0.71 5.44 10.20
N LYS A 210 -1.51 6.15 9.37
CA LYS A 210 -1.38 7.60 9.21
C LYS A 210 -2.01 8.37 10.37
N SER A 211 -3.22 7.99 10.77
CA SER A 211 -3.94 8.64 11.88
C SER A 211 -3.65 8.01 13.25
N GLY A 212 -3.03 6.83 13.29
CA GLY A 212 -2.88 6.03 14.51
C GLY A 212 -4.19 5.36 14.95
N PHE A 213 -5.25 5.45 14.14
CA PHE A 213 -6.54 4.83 14.44
C PHE A 213 -6.42 3.31 14.47
N MET A 214 -7.13 2.70 15.42
CA MET A 214 -7.29 1.27 15.55
C MET A 214 -8.75 0.97 15.87
N SER A 215 -9.38 0.08 15.11
CA SER A 215 -10.77 -0.31 15.37
C SER A 215 -10.88 -1.18 16.62
N ASP A 216 -12.07 -1.21 17.21
CA ASP A 216 -12.47 -2.34 18.04
C ASP A 216 -12.31 -3.66 17.26
N PRO A 217 -12.14 -4.80 17.95
CA PRO A 217 -12.09 -6.07 17.25
C PRO A 217 -13.41 -6.41 16.56
N LEU A 218 -13.33 -6.99 15.37
CA LEU A 218 -14.47 -7.33 14.53
C LEU A 218 -14.36 -8.77 14.04
N PHE A 219 -15.47 -9.50 13.98
CA PHE A 219 -15.53 -10.80 13.33
C PHE A 219 -15.84 -10.63 11.85
N VAL A 220 -15.06 -11.29 10.99
CA VAL A 220 -15.34 -11.32 9.54
C VAL A 220 -16.31 -12.44 9.23
N ARG A 221 -17.52 -12.10 8.80
CA ARG A 221 -18.56 -13.05 8.40
C ARG A 221 -18.72 -13.09 6.89
N LYS A 222 -18.97 -14.28 6.35
CA LYS A 222 -19.21 -14.47 4.92
C LYS A 222 -20.65 -14.09 4.60
N VAL A 223 -20.81 -13.36 3.49
CA VAL A 223 -22.13 -12.98 2.97
C VAL A 223 -22.35 -13.68 1.65
N ASP A 224 -23.41 -14.48 1.56
CA ASP A 224 -23.91 -15.01 0.29
C ASP A 224 -25.41 -14.76 0.16
N LYS A 225 -25.82 -14.31 -1.03
CA LYS A 225 -27.24 -14.04 -1.37
C LYS A 225 -28.00 -13.21 -0.31
N GLY A 226 -27.34 -12.20 0.27
CA GLY A 226 -27.95 -11.31 1.28
C GLY A 226 -28.08 -11.94 2.66
N ARG A 227 -27.36 -13.03 2.96
CA ARG A 227 -27.43 -13.75 4.23
C ARG A 227 -26.04 -14.03 4.79
N ILE A 228 -25.94 -14.11 6.12
CA ILE A 228 -24.73 -14.60 6.79
C ILE A 228 -24.64 -16.11 6.64
N GLU A 229 -23.49 -16.60 6.17
CA GLU A 229 -23.19 -18.02 6.12
C GLU A 229 -22.54 -18.45 7.44
N THR A 230 -23.26 -19.26 8.23
CA THR A 230 -22.92 -19.62 9.63
C THR A 230 -21.65 -20.47 9.73
N ASP A 231 -21.47 -21.41 8.80
CA ASP A 231 -20.38 -22.42 8.85
C ASP A 231 -19.21 -22.10 7.92
N ALA A 232 -19.11 -20.84 7.49
CA ALA A 232 -18.02 -20.39 6.64
C ALA A 232 -16.70 -20.36 7.42
N SER A 233 -15.76 -21.23 7.04
CA SER A 233 -14.43 -21.36 7.68
C SER A 233 -13.25 -21.15 6.72
N GLY A 234 -13.51 -20.97 5.42
CA GLY A 234 -12.47 -20.78 4.42
C GLY A 234 -11.81 -19.40 4.45
N PRO A 235 -10.71 -19.20 3.70
CA PRO A 235 -10.04 -17.90 3.60
C PRO A 235 -10.89 -16.86 2.87
N VAL A 236 -10.82 -15.63 3.37
CA VAL A 236 -11.39 -14.43 2.78
C VAL A 236 -10.60 -14.09 1.52
N SER A 237 -11.29 -13.96 0.39
CA SER A 237 -10.68 -13.70 -0.92
C SER A 237 -10.95 -12.30 -1.42
N GLN A 238 -10.10 -11.83 -2.34
CA GLN A 238 -10.22 -10.54 -3.00
C GLN A 238 -11.63 -10.31 -3.57
N MET A 239 -12.19 -9.12 -3.32
CA MET A 239 -13.50 -8.64 -3.81
C MET A 239 -14.71 -9.44 -3.29
N GLN A 240 -14.56 -10.25 -2.24
CA GLN A 240 -15.69 -10.96 -1.63
C GLN A 240 -16.53 -10.03 -0.74
N LYS A 241 -17.82 -10.37 -0.64
CA LYS A 241 -18.77 -9.73 0.26
C LYS A 241 -18.60 -10.29 1.68
N VAL A 242 -18.44 -9.40 2.64
CA VAL A 242 -18.24 -9.70 4.06
C VAL A 242 -19.15 -8.81 4.91
N ALA A 243 -19.51 -9.29 6.09
CA ALA A 243 -20.11 -8.47 7.14
C ALA A 243 -19.12 -8.42 8.32
N LEU A 244 -19.04 -7.26 8.97
CA LEU A 244 -18.15 -7.03 10.10
C LEU A 244 -18.98 -7.00 11.38
N GLN A 245 -18.91 -8.08 12.15
CA GLN A 245 -19.73 -8.26 13.34
C GLN A 245 -18.97 -7.80 14.59
N LYS A 246 -19.60 -7.02 15.46
CA LYS A 246 -19.06 -6.70 16.79
C LYS A 246 -19.07 -7.96 17.67
N PRO A 247 -18.08 -8.16 18.56
CA PRO A 247 -18.19 -9.10 19.67
C PRO A 247 -19.48 -8.89 20.47
N ASP A 248 -20.10 -9.98 20.95
CA ASP A 248 -21.25 -9.87 21.85
C ASP A 248 -20.74 -9.56 23.26
N ASP A 249 -20.71 -8.27 23.58
CA ASP A 249 -20.30 -7.77 24.89
C ASP A 249 -21.43 -7.85 25.92
N THR A 250 -22.67 -8.07 25.47
CA THR A 250 -23.88 -7.99 26.31
C THR A 250 -24.35 -9.34 26.82
N GLY A 251 -23.90 -10.44 26.20
CA GLY A 251 -24.42 -11.79 26.44
C GLY A 251 -25.89 -11.94 26.03
N SER A 252 -26.45 -10.97 25.31
CA SER A 252 -27.84 -10.96 24.89
C SER A 252 -28.11 -11.90 23.70
N GLY A 253 -27.05 -12.40 23.04
CA GLY A 253 -27.15 -13.14 21.79
C GLY A 253 -27.55 -12.27 20.61
N VAL A 254 -27.67 -10.94 20.78
CA VAL A 254 -28.02 -10.02 19.69
C VAL A 254 -26.75 -9.65 18.93
N LEU A 255 -26.60 -10.22 17.74
CA LEU A 255 -25.48 -9.93 16.86
C LEU A 255 -25.68 -8.60 16.13
N MET A 256 -24.64 -7.78 16.16
CA MET A 256 -24.63 -6.43 15.59
C MET A 256 -23.51 -6.32 14.55
N TYR A 257 -23.79 -5.66 13.44
CA TYR A 257 -22.91 -5.56 12.29
C TYR A 257 -22.63 -4.10 11.92
N LEU A 258 -21.41 -3.82 11.48
CA LEU A 258 -20.98 -2.49 11.08
C LEU A 258 -21.70 -2.04 9.80
N SER A 259 -22.41 -0.92 9.90
CA SER A 259 -23.28 -0.37 8.86
C SER A 259 -22.63 0.83 8.17
N ALA A 260 -22.70 0.83 6.83
CA ALA A 260 -22.38 1.97 5.98
C ALA A 260 -23.45 3.09 6.01
N SER A 261 -24.65 2.78 6.49
CA SER A 261 -25.68 3.78 6.76
C SER A 261 -25.49 4.34 8.16
N GLY A 262 -25.28 5.66 8.25
CA GLY A 262 -25.23 6.40 9.51
C GLY A 262 -26.61 6.52 10.19
N PRO A 263 -26.72 7.34 11.25
CA PRO A 263 -27.99 7.67 11.88
C PRO A 263 -28.93 8.31 10.84
N SER A 264 -30.20 7.90 10.86
CA SER A 264 -31.21 8.33 9.88
C SER A 264 -31.41 9.86 9.81
N ASP A 265 -31.01 10.59 10.86
CA ASP A 265 -31.20 12.04 10.97
C ASP A 265 -30.11 12.90 10.31
N VAL A 266 -29.06 12.30 9.74
CA VAL A 266 -27.88 13.02 9.21
C VAL A 266 -27.82 13.00 7.66
N GLN A 267 -28.91 12.63 7.00
CA GLN A 267 -28.96 12.46 5.54
C GLN A 267 -28.75 13.74 4.73
N GLU A 268 -28.79 14.92 5.37
CA GLU A 268 -28.67 16.23 4.70
C GLU A 268 -27.35 16.98 4.96
N SER A 269 -26.44 16.46 5.78
CA SER A 269 -25.11 17.07 5.93
C SER A 269 -24.15 16.53 4.86
N ASN A 270 -23.36 17.42 4.26
CA ASN A 270 -22.29 17.07 3.30
C ASN A 270 -21.11 16.31 3.96
N GLU A 271 -21.24 15.91 5.22
CA GLU A 271 -20.20 15.24 6.00
C GLU A 271 -20.20 13.72 5.76
N ASN A 272 -19.03 13.10 5.89
CA ASN A 272 -18.90 11.65 5.75
C ASN A 272 -19.57 10.97 6.96
N PRO A 273 -20.66 10.21 6.79
CA PRO A 273 -21.39 9.64 7.93
C PRO A 273 -20.51 8.66 8.69
N PHE A 274 -20.48 8.80 10.02
CA PHE A 274 -19.86 7.82 10.90
C PHE A 274 -20.58 6.47 10.80
N LEU A 275 -19.78 5.41 10.85
CA LEU A 275 -20.31 4.05 10.80
C LEU A 275 -20.90 3.69 12.17
N ILE A 276 -22.05 3.02 12.15
CA ILE A 276 -22.75 2.58 13.36
C ILE A 276 -23.00 1.08 13.30
N TYR A 277 -23.30 0.47 14.43
CA TYR A 277 -23.69 -0.94 14.48
C TYR A 277 -25.21 -1.07 14.36
N LYS A 278 -25.69 -1.95 13.47
CA LYS A 278 -27.11 -2.29 13.33
C LYS A 278 -27.31 -3.81 13.35
N ARG A 279 -28.51 -4.23 13.74
CA ARG A 279 -28.89 -5.65 13.80
C ARG A 279 -29.19 -6.18 12.40
N ALA A 280 -28.84 -7.44 12.14
CA ALA A 280 -29.36 -8.18 10.99
C ALA A 280 -30.83 -8.60 11.21
N LYS A 281 -31.58 -8.80 10.13
CA LYS A 281 -32.94 -9.31 10.20
C LYS A 281 -32.90 -10.83 10.39
N LEU A 282 -33.59 -11.33 11.40
CA LEU A 282 -33.71 -12.77 11.63
C LEU A 282 -34.87 -13.34 10.80
N VAL A 283 -34.59 -14.38 10.01
CA VAL A 283 -35.57 -15.05 9.15
C VAL A 283 -35.51 -16.55 9.41
N ALA A 284 -36.67 -17.19 9.57
CA ALA A 284 -36.75 -18.64 9.67
C ALA A 284 -36.29 -19.30 8.36
N GLN A 285 -35.39 -20.29 8.43
CA GLN A 285 -35.01 -21.05 7.24
C GLN A 285 -36.22 -21.86 6.73
N GLN A 286 -36.54 -21.74 5.44
CA GLN A 286 -37.54 -22.59 4.81
C GLN A 286 -37.00 -24.02 4.66
N PRO A 287 -37.80 -25.06 4.95
CA PRO A 287 -37.39 -26.44 4.79
C PRO A 287 -37.21 -26.75 3.30
N GLY A 288 -35.96 -26.84 2.82
CA GLY A 288 -35.69 -27.14 1.40
C GLY A 288 -34.30 -26.78 0.86
N THR A 289 -33.44 -26.10 1.63
CA THR A 289 -32.05 -25.84 1.20
C THR A 289 -31.09 -26.77 1.94
N ARG A 290 -30.24 -27.48 1.19
CA ARG A 290 -29.33 -28.57 1.63
C ARG A 290 -28.21 -28.11 2.59
N SER A 291 -28.55 -27.73 3.82
CA SER A 291 -27.63 -27.78 4.96
C SER A 291 -28.29 -28.55 6.10
N SER A 292 -27.49 -29.41 6.73
CA SER A 292 -27.83 -30.39 7.76
C SER A 292 -28.94 -30.02 8.75
N ASN A 293 -29.90 -30.94 8.85
CA ASN A 293 -30.82 -31.25 9.96
C ASN A 293 -30.65 -30.45 11.26
N ILE A 294 -31.18 -29.23 11.31
CA ILE A 294 -31.62 -28.60 12.57
C ILE A 294 -32.98 -27.95 12.30
N ASP A 295 -34.03 -28.58 12.82
CA ASP A 295 -35.36 -27.96 12.88
C ASP A 295 -35.24 -26.61 13.62
N GLY A 296 -35.67 -25.53 12.98
CA GLY A 296 -35.69 -24.19 13.57
C GLY A 296 -34.42 -23.34 13.39
N ALA A 297 -33.51 -23.69 12.49
CA ALA A 297 -32.34 -22.85 12.19
C ALA A 297 -32.77 -21.44 11.71
N VAL A 298 -32.44 -20.42 12.50
CA VAL A 298 -32.65 -19.01 12.13
C VAL A 298 -31.49 -18.56 11.25
N CYS A 299 -31.79 -17.91 10.13
CA CYS A 299 -30.79 -17.31 9.26
C CYS A 299 -30.81 -15.78 9.42
N GLU A 300 -29.62 -15.18 9.50
CA GLU A 300 -29.45 -13.73 9.51
C GLU A 300 -29.44 -13.21 8.08
N GLU A 301 -30.52 -12.56 7.68
CA GLU A 301 -30.61 -11.77 6.46
C GLU A 301 -30.00 -10.40 6.72
N ILE A 302 -29.06 -10.00 5.86
CA ILE A 302 -28.38 -8.72 5.94
C ILE A 302 -28.77 -7.82 4.79
N GLU A 303 -29.03 -6.57 5.12
CA GLU A 303 -29.27 -5.54 4.12
C GLU A 303 -27.96 -5.05 3.49
N ASP A 304 -28.07 -4.43 2.32
CA ASP A 304 -26.91 -3.99 1.55
C ASP A 304 -25.99 -3.06 2.34
N PHE A 305 -26.51 -2.21 3.24
CA PHE A 305 -25.68 -1.31 4.05
C PHE A 305 -24.84 -2.02 5.13
N LEU A 306 -25.10 -3.30 5.43
CA LEU A 306 -24.27 -4.14 6.33
C LEU A 306 -23.22 -4.95 5.56
N CYS A 307 -23.29 -4.93 4.23
CA CYS A 307 -22.45 -5.74 3.36
C CYS A 307 -21.27 -4.92 2.83
N TRP A 308 -20.05 -5.29 3.23
CA TRP A 308 -18.81 -4.68 2.74
C TRP A 308 -18.16 -5.57 1.69
N THR A 309 -17.52 -4.97 0.69
CA THR A 309 -16.62 -5.67 -0.22
C THR A 309 -15.20 -5.38 0.22
N ILE A 310 -14.43 -6.43 0.50
CA ILE A 310 -13.02 -6.31 0.93
C ILE A 310 -12.08 -6.51 -0.27
N VAL A 311 -11.06 -5.68 -0.37
CA VAL A 311 -10.04 -5.77 -1.41
C VAL A 311 -8.67 -5.39 -0.86
N GLY A 312 -7.63 -6.09 -1.30
CA GLY A 312 -6.24 -5.79 -1.00
C GLY A 312 -5.79 -4.51 -1.69
N ILE A 313 -4.85 -3.81 -1.06
CA ILE A 313 -4.29 -2.56 -1.54
C ILE A 313 -2.80 -2.72 -1.74
N CYS A 314 -2.33 -2.29 -2.90
CA CYS A 314 -0.92 -2.14 -3.20
C CYS A 314 -0.56 -0.64 -3.17
N LYS A 315 0.71 -0.35 -2.92
CA LYS A 315 1.26 0.99 -3.07
C LYS A 315 2.57 0.97 -3.83
N PHE A 316 2.85 2.06 -4.53
CA PHE A 316 4.20 2.42 -4.93
C PHE A 316 4.53 3.80 -4.37
N GLU A 317 5.78 3.99 -3.99
CA GLU A 317 6.25 5.15 -3.26
C GLU A 317 7.64 5.52 -3.76
N TYR A 318 7.84 6.80 -4.06
CA TYR A 318 9.09 7.32 -4.59
C TYR A 318 9.42 8.62 -3.88
N THR A 319 10.67 8.73 -3.44
CA THR A 319 11.13 9.86 -2.64
C THR A 319 12.36 10.50 -3.25
N TYR A 320 12.34 11.83 -3.35
CA TYR A 320 13.45 12.61 -3.85
C TYR A 320 13.59 13.93 -3.08
N PHE A 321 14.70 14.63 -3.29
CA PHE A 321 14.97 15.95 -2.71
C PHE A 321 15.41 16.92 -3.80
N GLU A 322 15.07 18.19 -3.63
CA GLU A 322 15.51 19.30 -4.46
C GLU A 322 16.47 20.15 -3.63
N THR A 323 17.78 20.13 -3.91
CA THR A 323 18.77 20.92 -3.16
C THR A 323 19.12 22.26 -3.81
N LEU A 324 18.96 22.37 -5.13
CA LEU A 324 19.29 23.56 -5.93
C LEU A 324 18.05 24.32 -6.45
N GLY A 325 16.88 24.06 -5.85
CA GLY A 325 15.60 24.63 -6.29
C GLY A 325 14.80 23.68 -7.19
N PRO A 326 13.70 24.17 -7.80
CA PRO A 326 12.77 23.32 -8.54
C PRO A 326 13.41 22.76 -9.81
N ALA A 327 13.32 21.45 -10.01
CA ALA A 327 13.85 20.84 -11.22
C ALA A 327 13.03 21.22 -12.46
N THR A 328 13.73 21.51 -13.56
CA THR A 328 13.13 21.85 -14.86
C THR A 328 13.02 20.65 -15.79
N ARG A 329 13.75 19.57 -15.48
CA ARG A 329 13.81 18.32 -16.27
C ARG A 329 13.08 17.18 -15.56
N PRO A 330 12.55 16.19 -16.31
CA PRO A 330 11.86 15.06 -15.71
C PRO A 330 12.72 14.34 -14.67
N ILE A 331 12.17 14.02 -13.50
CA ILE A 331 12.89 13.36 -12.40
C ILE A 331 12.96 11.85 -12.54
N THR A 332 12.21 11.29 -13.48
CA THR A 332 12.20 9.86 -13.80
C THR A 332 13.04 9.57 -15.06
N PRO A 333 13.66 8.38 -15.17
CA PRO A 333 13.55 7.26 -14.24
C PRO A 333 14.39 7.46 -12.96
N PHE A 334 13.93 6.86 -11.86
CA PHE A 334 14.66 6.85 -10.59
C PHE A 334 15.77 5.79 -10.66
N PRO A 335 16.97 6.05 -10.13
CA PRO A 335 17.99 5.03 -9.98
C PRO A 335 17.52 3.97 -8.97
N SER A 336 17.86 2.71 -9.21
CA SER A 336 17.54 1.61 -8.29
C SER A 336 18.66 0.58 -8.25
N LEU A 337 18.83 -0.05 -7.08
CA LEU A 337 19.80 -1.12 -6.89
C LEU A 337 19.25 -2.43 -7.46
N SER A 338 19.96 -3.03 -8.42
CA SER A 338 19.60 -4.35 -8.97
C SER A 338 19.93 -5.50 -8.00
N SER A 339 20.92 -5.28 -7.13
CA SER A 339 21.41 -6.26 -6.15
C SER A 339 21.82 -5.55 -4.86
N ALA A 340 21.95 -6.32 -3.78
CA ALA A 340 22.45 -5.78 -2.52
C ALA A 340 23.90 -5.27 -2.70
N PRO A 341 24.24 -4.06 -2.21
CA PRO A 341 25.60 -3.55 -2.27
C PRO A 341 26.59 -4.48 -1.55
N ILE A 342 27.82 -4.56 -2.05
CA ILE A 342 28.86 -5.42 -1.47
C ILE A 342 30.01 -4.54 -0.98
N TYR A 343 30.22 -4.50 0.33
CA TYR A 343 31.37 -3.82 0.92
C TYR A 343 32.61 -4.72 0.87
N LYS A 344 33.73 -4.15 0.40
CA LYS A 344 35.05 -4.80 0.34
C LYS A 344 36.00 -4.13 1.35
N PRO A 345 36.28 -4.75 2.51
CA PRO A 345 37.10 -4.15 3.56
C PRO A 345 38.53 -3.84 3.12
N HIS A 346 39.16 -4.74 2.36
CA HIS A 346 40.57 -4.64 1.95
C HIS A 346 40.89 -3.39 1.14
N THR A 347 39.94 -2.95 0.31
CA THR A 347 40.07 -1.77 -0.55
C THR A 347 39.27 -0.58 -0.04
N ASN A 348 38.51 -0.75 1.05
CA ASN A 348 37.51 0.20 1.55
C ASN A 348 36.56 0.72 0.45
N THR A 349 36.01 -0.20 -0.35
CA THR A 349 35.14 0.15 -1.47
C THR A 349 33.79 -0.53 -1.40
N LEU A 350 32.79 0.11 -2.00
CA LEU A 350 31.45 -0.44 -2.16
C LEU A 350 31.20 -0.78 -3.63
N GLU A 351 30.92 -2.06 -3.91
CA GLU A 351 30.49 -2.50 -5.25
C GLU A 351 28.97 -2.39 -5.36
N LEU A 352 28.52 -1.79 -6.46
CA LEU A 352 27.12 -1.45 -6.73
C LEU A 352 26.73 -1.92 -8.14
N THR A 353 25.53 -2.45 -8.28
CA THR A 353 24.86 -2.68 -9.57
C THR A 353 23.59 -1.85 -9.60
N VAL A 354 23.55 -0.84 -10.46
CA VAL A 354 22.52 0.22 -10.43
C VAL A 354 21.84 0.33 -11.79
N ARG A 355 20.51 0.33 -11.80
CA ARG A 355 19.71 0.69 -12.98
C ARG A 355 19.56 2.20 -13.09
N HIS A 356 19.49 2.67 -14.33
CA HIS A 356 19.21 4.08 -14.66
C HIS A 356 20.27 5.07 -14.14
N PHE A 357 21.48 4.59 -13.90
CA PHE A 357 22.60 5.43 -13.44
C PHE A 357 23.03 6.49 -14.48
N HIS A 358 22.89 6.17 -15.77
CA HIS A 358 23.11 7.08 -16.92
C HIS A 358 21.81 7.43 -17.64
N ALA A 359 20.66 7.34 -16.99
CA ALA A 359 19.39 7.60 -17.66
C ALA A 359 19.13 9.10 -17.94
N HIS A 360 19.95 9.98 -17.37
CA HIS A 360 19.92 11.42 -17.58
C HIS A 360 21.16 11.84 -18.41
N ASP A 361 21.22 13.09 -18.84
CA ASP A 361 22.29 13.61 -19.72
C ASP A 361 23.72 13.38 -19.19
N GLN A 362 23.86 13.24 -17.86
CA GLN A 362 25.11 12.95 -17.17
C GLN A 362 24.94 11.78 -16.18
N PRO A 363 26.01 11.02 -15.89
CA PRO A 363 25.99 10.05 -14.81
C PRO A 363 25.59 10.71 -13.50
N LEU A 364 24.84 9.97 -12.69
CA LEU A 364 24.56 10.40 -11.33
C LEU A 364 25.84 10.37 -10.49
N GLU A 365 25.99 11.35 -9.60
CA GLU A 365 27.01 11.33 -8.57
C GLU A 365 26.60 10.39 -7.43
N VAL A 366 27.58 9.77 -6.80
CA VAL A 366 27.34 8.87 -5.66
C VAL A 366 27.76 9.58 -4.39
N TRP A 367 26.87 9.61 -3.42
CA TRP A 367 27.08 10.30 -2.15
C TRP A 367 26.76 9.36 -0.98
N LEU A 368 27.44 9.56 0.14
CA LEU A 368 27.20 8.84 1.38
C LEU A 368 26.93 9.84 2.51
N GLY A 369 25.66 10.05 2.80
CA GLY A 369 25.21 11.18 3.63
C GLY A 369 25.67 12.50 3.04
N ASN A 370 26.50 13.23 3.77
CA ASN A 370 27.13 14.48 3.34
C ASN A 370 28.54 14.29 2.73
N HIS A 371 29.02 13.05 2.57
CA HIS A 371 30.30 12.75 1.95
C HIS A 371 30.12 12.45 0.46
N GLY A 372 30.64 13.33 -0.40
CA GLY A 372 30.65 13.11 -1.83
C GLY A 372 31.00 14.37 -2.65
N PRO A 373 30.97 14.27 -3.99
CA PRO A 373 30.76 13.04 -4.74
C PRO A 373 31.90 12.04 -4.49
N LEU A 374 31.56 10.76 -4.30
CA LEU A 374 32.54 9.70 -4.08
C LEU A 374 33.30 9.43 -5.39
N ASP A 375 34.56 9.00 -5.26
CA ASP A 375 35.32 8.52 -6.41
C ASP A 375 34.77 7.16 -6.87
N VAL A 376 34.35 7.10 -8.13
CA VAL A 376 33.66 5.95 -8.71
C VAL A 376 34.40 5.44 -9.94
N ARG A 377 34.66 4.13 -9.96
CA ARG A 377 35.21 3.42 -11.12
C ARG A 377 34.17 2.49 -11.72
N ILE A 378 33.74 2.80 -12.94
CA ILE A 378 32.82 1.94 -13.71
C ILE A 378 33.53 0.65 -14.11
N ILE A 379 32.89 -0.50 -13.85
CA ILE A 379 33.32 -1.81 -14.31
C ILE A 379 32.61 -2.07 -15.64
N TRP A 380 33.33 -1.87 -16.73
CA TRP A 380 32.83 -2.24 -18.05
C TRP A 380 32.93 -3.76 -18.22
N PRO A 381 31.83 -4.46 -18.58
CA PRO A 381 31.92 -5.87 -18.89
C PRO A 381 32.87 -6.08 -20.06
N SER A 382 33.76 -7.07 -19.94
CA SER A 382 34.66 -7.47 -21.03
C SER A 382 33.83 -7.93 -22.23
N VAL A 383 34.25 -7.56 -23.45
CA VAL A 383 33.58 -7.96 -24.69
C VAL A 383 33.41 -9.48 -24.72
N GLY A 384 32.19 -9.98 -24.50
CA GLY A 384 31.86 -11.41 -24.46
C GLY A 384 31.40 -11.99 -23.13
N SER A 385 31.44 -11.25 -22.02
CA SER A 385 30.91 -11.71 -20.73
C SER A 385 29.86 -10.74 -20.19
N VAL A 386 28.62 -11.22 -20.08
CA VAL A 386 27.42 -10.51 -19.61
C VAL A 386 26.91 -9.45 -20.59
N VAL A 387 25.85 -9.81 -21.33
CA VAL A 387 24.94 -8.82 -21.94
C VAL A 387 24.50 -7.89 -20.82
N MET A 388 24.85 -6.59 -20.89
CA MET A 388 24.28 -5.56 -20.01
C MET A 388 22.76 -5.62 -20.15
N LYS A 389 22.10 -6.34 -19.25
CA LYS A 389 20.65 -6.53 -19.28
C LYS A 389 20.01 -5.21 -18.86
N GLY A 390 19.69 -4.36 -19.83
CA GLY A 390 18.82 -3.19 -19.66
C GLY A 390 19.33 -2.16 -18.66
N HIS A 391 19.97 -1.09 -19.14
CA HIS A 391 20.28 0.13 -18.38
C HIS A 391 20.98 -0.06 -17.01
N GLU A 392 21.61 -1.21 -16.76
CA GLU A 392 22.39 -1.50 -15.55
C GLU A 392 23.83 -1.01 -15.71
N THR A 393 24.38 -0.41 -14.67
CA THR A 393 25.79 -0.03 -14.55
C THR A 393 26.36 -0.69 -13.31
N VAL A 394 27.47 -1.40 -13.47
CA VAL A 394 28.26 -1.92 -12.35
C VAL A 394 29.43 -0.99 -12.10
N PHE A 395 29.64 -0.58 -10.85
CA PHE A 395 30.76 0.27 -10.49
C PHE A 395 31.20 0.05 -9.04
N VAL A 396 32.40 0.55 -8.74
CA VAL A 396 32.99 0.55 -7.41
C VAL A 396 33.10 1.99 -6.92
N ALA A 397 32.55 2.30 -5.75
CA ALA A 397 32.68 3.59 -5.09
C ALA A 397 33.69 3.51 -3.94
N HIS A 398 34.60 4.47 -3.85
CA HIS A 398 35.54 4.55 -2.74
C HIS A 398 34.88 5.16 -1.48
N LEU A 399 34.96 4.38 -0.41
CA LEU A 399 34.75 4.72 1.00
C LEU A 399 35.34 6.04 1.51
N PRO A 400 34.62 7.05 2.07
CA PRO A 400 35.29 7.98 2.97
C PRO A 400 36.00 7.20 4.09
N ARG A 401 37.17 7.71 4.51
CA ARG A 401 37.94 7.05 5.56
C ARG A 401 37.20 7.18 6.89
N LEU A 402 37.40 6.19 7.76
CA LEU A 402 36.79 6.19 9.09
C LEU A 402 37.10 7.46 9.88
N ASP A 403 38.33 7.97 9.80
CA ASP A 403 38.72 9.21 10.48
C ASP A 403 37.95 10.43 9.96
N GLU A 404 37.66 10.50 8.66
CA GLU A 404 36.90 11.59 8.06
C GLU A 404 35.45 11.58 8.56
N VAL A 405 34.84 10.39 8.66
CA VAL A 405 33.46 10.22 9.12
C VAL A 405 33.32 10.57 10.62
N PHE A 406 34.29 10.16 11.45
CA PHE A 406 34.24 10.42 12.90
C PHE A 406 34.84 11.77 13.31
N SER A 407 35.52 12.50 12.41
CA SER A 407 36.14 13.80 12.70
C SER A 407 35.15 14.86 13.22
N ALA A 408 33.88 14.74 12.86
CA ALA A 408 32.81 15.65 13.28
C ALA A 408 32.19 15.30 14.65
N VAL A 409 32.51 14.15 15.25
CA VAL A 409 31.96 13.75 16.56
C VAL A 409 32.85 14.32 17.67
N THR A 410 32.41 15.41 18.29
CA THR A 410 33.13 16.10 19.36
C THR A 410 33.35 15.17 20.57
N SER A 411 34.63 15.07 20.97
CA SER A 411 35.16 14.17 22.00
C SER A 411 34.59 14.41 23.41
N THR A 412 33.40 13.90 23.72
CA THR A 412 32.91 13.86 25.12
C THR A 412 32.44 12.48 25.61
N GLU A 413 32.33 11.46 24.75
CA GLU A 413 31.87 10.13 25.19
C GLU A 413 32.73 8.94 24.69
N LYS A 414 34.06 9.01 24.86
CA LYS A 414 35.00 7.92 24.47
C LYS A 414 34.86 6.60 25.27
N LYS A 415 33.80 6.40 26.06
CA LYS A 415 33.55 5.17 26.84
C LYS A 415 32.44 4.27 26.27
N SER A 416 31.69 4.71 25.27
CA SER A 416 30.60 3.94 24.67
C SER A 416 30.86 3.60 23.20
N LYS A 417 30.15 2.58 22.69
CA LYS A 417 30.12 2.24 21.25
C LYS A 417 29.50 3.41 20.48
N VAL A 418 30.23 3.96 19.52
CA VAL A 418 29.72 5.02 18.64
C VAL A 418 29.35 4.40 17.28
N ALA A 419 28.16 4.70 16.78
CA ALA A 419 27.70 4.27 15.47
C ALA A 419 27.12 5.45 14.70
N ILE A 420 27.60 5.66 13.47
CA ILE A 420 27.08 6.68 12.54
C ILE A 420 26.47 5.97 11.35
N THR A 421 25.21 6.32 11.03
CA THR A 421 24.50 5.78 9.88
C THR A 421 24.45 6.84 8.78
N LEU A 422 25.01 6.55 7.61
CA LEU A 422 25.02 7.44 6.47
C LEU A 422 24.21 6.83 5.31
N PRO A 423 23.20 7.53 4.76
CA PRO A 423 22.41 7.03 3.64
C PRO A 423 23.21 7.04 2.34
N LEU A 424 23.03 6.01 1.51
CA LEU A 424 23.55 5.99 0.15
C LEU A 424 22.61 6.78 -0.76
N LEU A 425 23.14 7.82 -1.39
CA LEU A 425 22.38 8.77 -2.20
C LEU A 425 22.95 8.84 -3.62
N PHE A 426 22.06 9.02 -4.60
CA PHE A 426 22.45 9.40 -5.96
C PHE A 426 22.03 10.83 -6.25
N VAL A 427 22.96 11.66 -6.71
CA VAL A 427 22.72 13.08 -6.92
C VAL A 427 22.85 13.41 -8.40
N ARG A 428 21.85 14.08 -8.95
CA ARG A 428 21.87 14.60 -10.32
C ARG A 428 22.49 15.98 -10.31
N ASN A 429 23.13 16.35 -11.43
CA ASN A 429 23.82 17.63 -11.59
C ASN A 429 22.94 18.89 -11.41
N ASP A 430 21.60 18.77 -11.43
CA ASP A 430 20.67 19.86 -11.13
C ASP A 430 20.14 19.85 -9.69
N GLY A 431 20.77 19.08 -8.79
CA GLY A 431 20.45 19.05 -7.37
C GLY A 431 19.30 18.12 -6.98
N ILE A 432 18.82 17.27 -7.90
CA ILE A 432 17.90 16.19 -7.51
C ILE A 432 18.67 15.09 -6.79
N VAL A 433 18.24 14.77 -5.57
CA VAL A 433 18.80 13.69 -4.77
C VAL A 433 17.81 12.54 -4.71
N TYR A 434 18.28 11.34 -5.02
CA TYR A 434 17.54 10.09 -4.92
C TYR A 434 18.08 9.28 -3.74
N ASP A 435 17.21 8.95 -2.79
CA ASP A 435 17.50 7.99 -1.73
C ASP A 435 17.11 6.59 -2.19
N VAL A 436 18.09 5.67 -2.18
CA VAL A 436 17.89 4.28 -2.61
C VAL A 436 17.57 3.32 -1.46
N GLY A 437 17.32 3.85 -0.26
CA GLY A 437 16.86 3.08 0.89
C GLY A 437 17.92 2.15 1.48
N ARG A 438 19.20 2.44 1.27
CA ARG A 438 20.34 1.73 1.87
C ARG A 438 21.21 2.70 2.63
N SER A 439 21.74 2.26 3.77
CA SER A 439 22.68 3.06 4.55
C SER A 439 23.90 2.24 4.93
N LEU A 440 25.02 2.91 5.17
CA LEU A 440 26.21 2.32 5.76
C LEU A 440 26.31 2.76 7.20
N VAL A 441 26.50 1.80 8.11
CA VAL A 441 26.73 2.04 9.53
C VAL A 441 28.21 1.87 9.81
N TYR A 442 28.84 2.97 10.20
CA TYR A 442 30.22 3.05 10.66
C TYR A 442 30.22 2.86 12.17
N GLU A 443 30.89 1.82 12.68
CA GLU A 443 30.93 1.51 14.09
C GLU A 443 32.36 1.60 14.64
N GLU A 444 32.50 2.33 15.74
CA GLU A 444 33.71 2.41 16.55
C GLU A 444 33.42 1.84 17.94
N THR A 445 34.14 0.77 18.31
CA THR A 445 34.06 0.17 19.64
C THR A 445 35.45 0.20 20.27
N PRO A 446 35.61 0.72 21.50
CA PRO A 446 36.90 0.72 22.17
C PRO A 446 37.52 -0.69 22.21
N GLY A 447 38.77 -0.82 21.77
CA GLY A 447 39.49 -2.09 21.76
C GLY A 447 39.09 -3.08 20.65
N ARG A 448 38.24 -2.69 19.69
CA ARG A 448 37.94 -3.49 18.49
C ARG A 448 38.27 -2.72 17.21
N PRO A 449 38.59 -3.41 16.10
CA PRO A 449 38.71 -2.75 14.82
C PRO A 449 37.39 -2.10 14.45
N ARG A 450 37.47 -0.89 13.89
CA ARG A 450 36.31 -0.18 13.35
C ARG A 450 35.72 -1.00 12.19
N THR A 451 34.39 -1.04 12.11
CA THR A 451 33.68 -1.86 11.12
C THR A 451 32.65 -1.05 10.36
N ILE A 452 32.41 -1.43 9.09
CA ILE A 452 31.34 -0.90 8.26
C ILE A 452 30.36 -2.03 7.97
N ARG A 453 29.06 -1.79 8.15
CA ARG A 453 27.99 -2.70 7.75
C ARG A 453 26.93 -1.98 6.93
N ILE A 454 26.30 -2.69 6.00
CA ILE A 454 25.21 -2.15 5.18
C ILE A 454 23.89 -2.53 5.83
N VAL A 455 22.96 -1.57 5.93
CA VAL A 455 21.59 -1.77 6.43
C VAL A 455 20.57 -1.40 5.37
#